data_AF-K4IW28-F1
#
_entry.id   AF-K4IW28-F1
#
_cell.length_a   1.000
_cell.length_b   1.000
_cell.length_c   1.000
_cell.angle_alpha   90.00
_cell.angle_beta   90.00
_cell.angle_gamma   90.00
#
_symmetry.space_group_name_H-M   'P 1'
#
loop_
_entity.id
_entity.type
_entity.pdbx_description
1 polymer ?
#
loop_
_entity_poly.entity_id
_entity_poly.type
_entity_poly.pdbx_seq_one_letter_code
_entity_poly.pdbx_strand_id
1 'polypeptide(L)'
;MTNLKTPLGLFAISYLIYGIVMNIRMFTEQMWPTYLFFISMVFGILFLFLNKPTKQLKNYKYWQIIIGLIPVTFFFIYMQIVNSNSEYDSNVQNSIKENTTYFKNEIWIDEKDTLAGIEIKNRRWIMFYKGTETDSSDIYDYKVTDKLPEFADTKLKPGEFLILTNKSDTLKYEILGYNKEFLNLMYFPRGNILTYKKEK
;
A
#
# COMPACT_ATOMS: atom_id res chain seq x y z
N MET A 1 -39.43 -25.33 13.97
CA MET A 1 -39.41 -23.94 13.44
C MET A 1 -39.49 -22.83 14.51
N THR A 2 -39.71 -23.11 15.80
CA THR A 2 -39.79 -22.07 16.87
C THR A 2 -38.45 -21.41 17.24
N ASN A 3 -37.33 -21.93 16.75
CA ASN A 3 -35.99 -21.41 17.05
C ASN A 3 -35.60 -20.18 16.22
N LEU A 4 -36.30 -19.86 15.13
CA LEU A 4 -35.91 -18.76 14.24
C LEU A 4 -36.50 -17.40 14.65
N LYS A 5 -37.51 -17.38 15.54
CA LYS A 5 -38.16 -16.15 16.01
C LYS A 5 -37.44 -15.45 17.16
N THR A 6 -36.30 -15.98 17.60
CA THR A 6 -35.51 -15.39 18.69
C THR A 6 -34.53 -14.35 18.15
N PRO A 7 -34.11 -13.36 18.94
CA PRO A 7 -33.15 -12.35 18.48
C PRO A 7 -31.88 -12.98 17.86
N LEU A 8 -31.28 -13.97 18.50
CA LEU A 8 -30.08 -14.63 17.95
C LEU A 8 -30.39 -15.45 16.69
N GLY A 9 -31.58 -16.03 16.60
CA GLY A 9 -32.04 -16.71 15.39
C GLY A 9 -32.19 -15.74 14.20
N LEU A 10 -32.67 -14.52 14.45
CA LEU A 10 -32.75 -13.48 13.43
C LEU A 10 -31.37 -13.03 12.97
N PHE A 11 -30.45 -12.74 13.90
CA PHE A 11 -29.06 -12.44 13.56
C PHE A 11 -28.44 -13.56 12.71
N ALA A 12 -28.61 -14.82 13.10
CA ALA A 12 -28.10 -15.95 12.35
C ALA A 12 -28.58 -15.95 10.89
N ILE A 13 -29.89 -15.76 10.66
CA ILE A 13 -30.47 -15.68 9.31
C ILE A 13 -29.90 -14.48 8.56
N SER A 14 -29.79 -13.31 9.19
CA SER A 14 -29.22 -12.11 8.55
C SER A 14 -27.79 -12.34 8.09
N TYR A 15 -26.95 -12.99 8.90
CA TYR A 15 -25.57 -13.34 8.52
C TYR A 15 -25.54 -14.36 7.36
N LEU A 16 -26.43 -15.35 7.34
CA LEU A 16 -26.51 -16.30 6.22
C LEU A 16 -26.96 -15.62 4.92
N ILE A 17 -27.98 -14.75 4.99
CA ILE A 17 -28.45 -13.96 3.83
C ILE A 17 -27.33 -13.05 3.33
N TYR A 18 -26.66 -12.33 4.23
CA TYR A 18 -25.51 -11.48 3.88
C TYR A 18 -24.41 -12.29 3.18
N GLY A 19 -24.08 -13.47 3.70
CA GLY A 19 -23.11 -14.37 3.07
C GLY A 19 -23.53 -14.72 1.63
N ILE A 20 -24.78 -15.16 1.43
CA ILE A 20 -25.30 -15.49 0.09
C ILE A 20 -25.21 -14.30 -0.85
N VAL A 21 -25.59 -13.09 -0.40
CA VAL A 21 -25.48 -11.86 -1.19
C VAL A 21 -24.02 -11.58 -1.57
N MET A 22 -23.09 -11.70 -0.63
CA MET A 22 -21.66 -11.52 -0.90
C MET A 22 -21.13 -12.57 -1.89
N ASN A 23 -21.61 -13.81 -1.83
CA ASN A 23 -21.24 -14.85 -2.79
C ASN A 23 -21.74 -14.51 -4.20
N ILE A 24 -22.99 -14.04 -4.34
CA ILE A 24 -23.52 -13.60 -5.64
C ILE A 24 -22.69 -12.44 -6.20
N ARG A 25 -22.44 -11.40 -5.38
CA ARG A 25 -21.65 -10.23 -5.78
C ARG A 25 -20.23 -10.60 -6.21
N MET A 26 -19.62 -11.60 -5.58
CA MET A 26 -18.32 -12.11 -6.00
C MET A 26 -18.35 -12.61 -7.46
N PHE A 27 -19.40 -13.34 -7.86
CA PHE A 27 -19.52 -13.86 -9.23
C PHE A 27 -19.97 -12.81 -10.24
N THR A 28 -20.81 -11.84 -9.85
CA THR A 28 -21.35 -10.84 -10.78
C THR A 28 -20.46 -9.61 -10.94
N GLU A 29 -19.80 -9.17 -9.86
CA GLU A 29 -19.06 -7.90 -9.81
C GLU A 29 -17.54 -8.10 -9.67
N GLN A 30 -17.03 -9.34 -9.69
CA GLN A 30 -15.62 -9.68 -9.43
C GLN A 30 -15.06 -9.04 -8.14
N MET A 31 -15.95 -8.76 -7.17
CA MET A 31 -15.59 -8.06 -5.95
C MET A 31 -14.81 -8.95 -4.98
N TRP A 32 -13.66 -8.45 -4.55
CA TRP A 32 -12.94 -8.93 -3.37
C TRP A 32 -13.39 -8.10 -2.16
N PRO A 33 -13.78 -8.73 -1.03
CA PRO A 33 -13.08 -9.87 -0.45
C PRO A 33 -13.94 -11.14 -0.28
N THR A 34 -13.48 -12.24 -0.87
CA THR A 34 -14.09 -13.58 -0.77
C THR A 34 -14.20 -14.11 0.67
N TYR A 35 -13.34 -13.64 1.57
CA TYR A 35 -13.38 -14.03 2.98
C TYR A 35 -14.66 -13.57 3.70
N LEU A 36 -15.33 -12.49 3.26
CA LEU A 36 -16.55 -12.00 3.92
C LEU A 36 -17.70 -13.01 3.84
N PHE A 37 -17.79 -13.76 2.74
CA PHE A 37 -18.73 -14.87 2.60
C PHE A 37 -18.49 -15.93 3.70
N PHE A 38 -17.27 -16.45 3.78
CA PHE A 38 -16.93 -17.53 4.72
C PHE A 38 -17.09 -17.09 6.17
N ILE A 39 -16.63 -15.89 6.52
CA ILE A 39 -16.78 -15.32 7.86
C ILE A 39 -18.26 -15.21 8.22
N SER A 40 -19.09 -14.70 7.31
CA SER A 40 -20.50 -14.53 7.57
C SER A 40 -21.24 -15.86 7.74
N MET A 41 -20.89 -16.86 6.91
CA MET A 41 -21.45 -18.21 7.02
C MET A 41 -21.08 -18.86 8.36
N VAL A 42 -19.82 -18.75 8.78
CA VAL A 42 -19.35 -19.27 10.07
C VAL A 42 -20.11 -18.64 11.23
N PHE A 43 -20.24 -17.30 11.27
CA PHE A 43 -21.00 -16.64 12.33
C PHE A 43 -22.49 -16.99 12.30
N GLY A 44 -23.10 -17.07 11.12
CA GLY A 44 -24.50 -17.48 10.97
C GLY A 44 -24.76 -18.88 11.54
N ILE A 45 -23.92 -19.85 11.18
CA ILE A 45 -24.00 -21.22 11.70
C ILE A 45 -23.75 -21.26 13.21
N LEU A 46 -22.71 -20.55 13.68
CA LEU A 46 -22.39 -20.47 15.11
C LEU A 46 -23.57 -19.91 15.92
N PHE A 47 -24.23 -18.86 15.44
CA PHE A 47 -25.39 -18.28 16.10
C PHE A 47 -26.60 -19.23 16.13
N LEU A 48 -26.82 -20.05 15.09
CA LEU A 48 -27.84 -21.10 15.14
C LEU A 48 -27.54 -22.13 16.23
N PHE A 49 -26.28 -22.57 16.37
CA PHE A 49 -25.86 -23.50 17.42
C PHE A 49 -26.01 -22.89 18.81
N LEU A 50 -25.62 -21.64 19.01
CA LEU A 50 -25.70 -20.94 20.29
C LEU A 50 -27.13 -20.55 20.69
N ASN A 51 -28.09 -20.56 19.76
CA ASN A 51 -29.45 -20.13 20.04
C ASN A 51 -30.20 -21.05 21.04
N LYS A 52 -29.98 -22.36 21.00
CA LYS A 52 -30.61 -23.28 21.97
C LYS A 52 -30.04 -23.12 23.39
N PRO A 53 -28.72 -23.15 23.63
CA PRO A 53 -28.17 -23.00 24.98
C PRO A 53 -28.44 -21.60 25.57
N THR A 54 -28.39 -20.54 24.78
CA THR A 54 -28.63 -19.17 25.28
C THR A 54 -30.04 -18.96 25.83
N LYS A 55 -31.04 -19.73 25.38
CA LYS A 55 -32.41 -19.69 25.93
C LYS A 55 -32.51 -20.12 27.39
N GLN A 56 -31.52 -20.85 27.90
CA GLN A 56 -31.48 -21.29 29.30
C GLN A 56 -31.10 -20.15 30.27
N LEU A 57 -30.60 -19.02 29.75
CA LEU A 57 -30.21 -17.87 30.54
C LEU A 57 -31.45 -17.09 31.02
N LYS A 58 -31.38 -16.55 32.24
CA LYS A 58 -32.33 -15.54 32.71
C LYS A 58 -32.25 -14.32 31.77
N ASN A 59 -33.40 -13.81 31.33
CA ASN A 59 -33.48 -12.69 30.40
C ASN A 59 -32.78 -12.95 29.05
N TYR A 60 -32.83 -14.20 28.53
CA TYR A 60 -32.09 -14.64 27.34
C TYR A 60 -32.19 -13.71 26.11
N LYS A 61 -33.32 -13.02 25.91
CA LYS A 61 -33.50 -12.11 24.76
C LYS A 61 -32.44 -11.00 24.73
N TYR A 62 -32.11 -10.42 25.90
CA TYR A 62 -31.08 -9.37 25.99
C TYR A 62 -29.69 -9.93 25.72
N TRP A 63 -29.36 -11.08 26.32
CA TRP A 63 -28.07 -11.76 26.09
C TRP A 63 -27.87 -12.12 24.62
N GLN A 64 -28.92 -12.59 23.95
CA GLN A 64 -28.89 -12.92 22.53
C GLN A 64 -28.64 -11.69 21.65
N ILE A 65 -29.16 -10.51 22.01
CA ILE A 65 -28.88 -9.26 21.29
C ILE A 65 -27.41 -8.86 21.47
N ILE A 66 -26.90 -8.91 22.70
CA ILE A 66 -25.50 -8.58 23.00
C ILE A 66 -24.56 -9.48 22.19
N ILE A 67 -24.78 -10.80 22.24
CA ILE A 67 -23.97 -11.79 21.51
C ILE A 67 -24.01 -11.52 20.00
N GLY A 68 -25.18 -11.21 19.44
CA GLY A 68 -25.35 -10.92 18.02
C GLY A 68 -24.60 -9.67 17.55
N LEU A 69 -24.41 -8.67 18.42
CA LEU A 69 -23.73 -7.41 18.09
C LEU A 69 -22.20 -7.49 18.21
N ILE A 70 -21.65 -8.46 18.96
CA ILE A 70 -20.19 -8.57 19.20
C ILE A 70 -19.35 -8.56 17.91
N PRO A 71 -19.67 -9.35 16.86
CA PRO A 71 -18.82 -9.35 15.67
C PRO A 71 -18.86 -8.02 14.91
N VAL A 72 -20.00 -7.32 14.94
CA VAL A 72 -20.16 -6.01 14.28
C VAL A 72 -19.35 -4.94 15.01
N THR A 73 -19.42 -4.90 16.34
CA THR A 73 -18.65 -3.93 17.13
C THR A 73 -17.16 -4.19 17.04
N PHE A 74 -16.72 -5.45 17.09
CA PHE A 74 -15.33 -5.82 16.89
C PHE A 74 -14.82 -5.41 15.50
N PHE A 75 -15.59 -5.70 14.43
CA PHE A 75 -15.24 -5.29 13.07
C PHE A 75 -15.13 -3.77 12.94
N PHE A 76 -16.07 -3.02 13.54
CA PHE A 76 -16.05 -1.56 13.52
C PHE A 76 -14.79 -0.99 14.19
N ILE A 77 -14.44 -1.49 15.39
CA ILE A 77 -13.24 -1.06 16.12
C ILE A 77 -11.98 -1.42 15.31
N TYR A 78 -11.91 -2.64 14.76
CA TYR A 78 -10.79 -3.07 13.93
C TYR A 78 -10.61 -2.15 12.71
N MET A 79 -11.69 -1.85 11.99
CA MET A 79 -11.66 -0.93 10.85
C MET A 79 -11.20 0.47 11.26
N GLN A 80 -11.64 0.97 12.42
CA GLN A 80 -11.21 2.26 12.94
C GLN A 80 -9.70 2.29 13.20
N ILE A 81 -9.16 1.26 13.86
CA ILE A 81 -7.72 1.13 14.14
C ILE A 81 -6.91 1.07 12.83
N VAL A 82 -7.33 0.23 11.88
CA VAL A 82 -6.64 0.08 10.59
C VAL A 82 -6.64 1.41 9.82
N ASN A 83 -7.78 2.11 9.77
CA ASN A 83 -7.87 3.38 9.08
C ASN A 83 -7.01 4.46 9.74
N SER A 84 -7.02 4.55 11.07
CA SER A 84 -6.17 5.51 11.80
C SER A 84 -4.68 5.26 11.59
N ASN A 85 -4.25 3.99 11.56
CA ASN A 85 -2.85 3.65 11.28
C ASN A 85 -2.46 3.99 9.85
N SER A 86 -3.33 3.73 8.87
CA SER A 86 -3.09 4.09 7.47
C SER A 86 -2.97 5.61 7.25
N GLU A 87 -3.75 6.39 7.96
CA GLU A 87 -3.71 7.86 7.90
C GLU A 87 -2.47 8.42 8.61
N TYR A 88 -2.07 7.83 9.73
CA TYR A 88 -0.84 8.19 10.42
C TYR A 88 0.40 7.87 9.58
N ASP A 89 0.51 6.66 9.02
CA ASP A 89 1.66 6.25 8.21
C ASP A 89 1.80 7.09 6.94
N SER A 90 0.69 7.42 6.27
CA SER A 90 0.72 8.29 5.09
C SER A 90 1.08 9.74 5.42
N ASN A 91 0.61 10.30 6.53
CA ASN A 91 0.96 11.65 6.96
C ASN A 91 2.40 11.75 7.47
N VAL A 92 2.90 10.74 8.18
CA VAL A 92 4.30 10.65 8.61
C VAL A 92 5.21 10.48 7.39
N GLN A 93 4.84 9.66 6.42
CA GLN A 93 5.63 9.48 5.20
C GLN A 93 5.63 10.74 4.33
N ASN A 94 4.50 11.43 4.16
CA ASN A 94 4.42 12.70 3.42
C ASN A 94 5.22 13.83 4.09
N SER A 95 5.14 13.95 5.43
CA SER A 95 5.87 14.98 6.17
C SER A 95 7.38 14.73 6.23
N ILE A 96 7.84 13.48 6.24
CA ILE A 96 9.26 13.11 6.11
C ILE A 96 9.77 13.41 4.69
N LYS A 97 8.95 13.16 3.66
CA LYS A 97 9.29 13.42 2.24
C LYS A 97 9.39 14.90 1.89
N GLU A 98 8.64 15.77 2.55
CA GLU A 98 8.68 17.22 2.29
C GLU A 98 9.85 17.95 3.00
N ASN A 99 10.36 17.43 4.13
CA ASN A 99 11.35 18.14 4.95
C ASN A 99 12.76 17.55 4.99
N THR A 100 13.03 16.45 4.30
CA THR A 100 14.40 15.93 4.11
C THR A 100 14.70 15.74 2.62
N THR A 101 15.81 16.29 2.13
CA THR A 101 16.30 15.96 0.78
C THR A 101 16.66 14.48 0.78
N TYR A 102 15.79 13.66 0.18
CA TYR A 102 15.94 12.20 0.12
C TYR A 102 17.37 11.79 -0.24
N PHE A 103 17.97 12.47 -1.22
CA PHE A 103 19.39 12.33 -1.56
C PHE A 103 20.24 13.40 -0.89
N LYS A 104 21.40 12.99 -0.38
CA LYS A 104 22.43 13.89 0.13
C LYS A 104 23.20 14.56 -1.02
N ASN A 105 23.80 15.71 -0.72
CA ASN A 105 24.67 16.39 -1.67
C ASN A 105 26.01 15.63 -1.80
N GLU A 106 26.13 14.76 -2.80
CA GLU A 106 27.24 13.81 -2.96
C GLU A 106 27.48 13.53 -4.45
N ILE A 107 28.67 13.00 -4.78
CA ILE A 107 29.05 12.57 -6.12
C ILE A 107 29.05 11.04 -6.18
N TRP A 108 28.49 10.50 -7.26
CA TRP A 108 28.28 9.09 -7.51
C TRP A 108 28.88 8.75 -8.88
N ILE A 109 29.82 7.80 -8.94
CA ILE A 109 30.51 7.39 -10.16
C ILE A 109 29.93 6.05 -10.62
N ASP A 110 29.63 5.93 -11.91
CA ASP A 110 29.11 4.68 -12.48
C ASP A 110 30.15 3.56 -12.33
N GLU A 111 29.70 2.38 -11.91
CA GLU A 111 30.59 1.26 -11.64
C GLU A 111 31.20 0.67 -12.93
N LYS A 112 30.50 0.76 -14.08
CA LYS A 112 30.94 0.23 -15.36
C LYS A 112 31.74 1.26 -16.17
N ASP A 113 31.35 2.53 -16.10
CA ASP A 113 32.03 3.63 -16.75
C ASP A 113 32.48 4.69 -15.74
N THR A 114 33.75 4.61 -15.35
CA THR A 114 34.33 5.53 -14.35
C THR A 114 34.39 7.00 -14.77
N LEU A 115 34.15 7.30 -16.05
CA LEU A 115 34.06 8.65 -16.56
C LEU A 115 32.65 9.23 -16.39
N ALA A 116 31.62 8.39 -16.31
CA ALA A 116 30.24 8.81 -16.11
C ALA A 116 29.89 8.90 -14.62
N GLY A 117 29.08 9.89 -14.25
CA GLY A 117 28.63 10.05 -12.87
C GLY A 117 27.44 10.97 -12.69
N ILE A 118 27.02 11.08 -11.43
CA ILE A 118 25.95 11.94 -10.96
C ILE A 118 26.49 12.78 -9.81
N GLU A 119 26.33 14.09 -9.89
CA GLU A 119 26.47 15.01 -8.76
C GLU A 119 25.07 15.42 -8.29
N ILE A 120 24.79 15.21 -7.01
CA ILE A 120 23.60 15.74 -6.38
C ILE A 120 24.05 16.96 -5.59
N LYS A 121 23.54 18.14 -5.95
CA LYS A 121 23.91 19.39 -5.28
C LYS A 121 22.79 20.39 -5.35
N ASN A 122 22.50 21.06 -4.23
CA ASN A 122 21.47 22.09 -4.15
C ASN A 122 20.12 21.64 -4.71
N ARG A 123 19.72 20.39 -4.43
CA ARG A 123 18.49 19.74 -4.94
C ARG A 123 18.42 19.58 -6.47
N ARG A 124 19.56 19.67 -7.16
CA ARG A 124 19.69 19.37 -8.58
C ARG A 124 20.38 18.04 -8.76
N TRP A 125 19.91 17.29 -9.75
CA TRP A 125 20.51 16.03 -10.19
C TRP A 125 21.30 16.32 -11.45
N ILE A 126 22.62 16.28 -11.37
CA ILE A 126 23.53 16.68 -12.44
C ILE A 126 24.18 15.42 -12.96
N MET A 127 23.90 15.03 -14.19
CA MET A 127 24.64 13.96 -14.85
C MET A 127 25.92 14.55 -15.44
N PHE A 128 27.02 13.81 -15.44
CA PHE A 128 28.26 14.30 -16.05
C PHE A 128 29.06 13.17 -16.67
N TYR A 129 29.92 13.57 -17.60
CA TYR A 129 30.98 12.74 -18.16
C TYR A 129 32.32 13.47 -18.00
N LYS A 130 33.32 12.81 -17.41
CA LYS A 130 34.63 13.42 -17.16
C LYS A 130 35.29 13.79 -18.49
N GLY A 131 35.70 15.05 -18.61
CA GLY A 131 36.31 15.59 -19.83
C GLY A 131 35.34 16.27 -20.81
N THR A 132 34.04 16.30 -20.50
CA THR A 132 33.05 17.11 -21.22
C THR A 132 32.50 18.21 -20.31
N GLU A 133 32.17 19.37 -20.90
CA GLU A 133 31.46 20.42 -20.15
C GLU A 133 30.03 19.96 -19.86
N THR A 134 29.60 20.11 -18.61
CA THR A 134 28.20 19.91 -18.21
C THR A 134 27.36 21.08 -18.71
N ASP A 135 26.34 20.80 -19.50
CA ASP A 135 25.42 21.82 -20.00
C ASP A 135 24.07 21.82 -19.27
N SER A 136 23.16 22.72 -19.65
CA SER A 136 21.86 22.82 -18.99
C SER A 136 20.94 21.61 -19.19
N SER A 137 21.20 20.77 -20.21
CA SER A 137 20.48 19.53 -20.46
C SER A 137 20.95 18.39 -19.56
N ASP A 138 22.12 18.52 -18.95
CA ASP A 138 22.61 17.55 -17.98
C ASP A 138 22.08 17.79 -16.55
N ILE A 139 21.40 18.92 -16.33
CA ILE A 139 20.94 19.37 -15.01
C ILE A 139 19.42 19.20 -14.89
N TYR A 140 19.02 18.32 -13.99
CA TYR A 140 17.62 17.97 -13.74
C TYR A 140 17.14 18.46 -12.38
N ASP A 141 15.88 18.87 -12.32
CA ASP A 141 15.10 18.82 -11.09
C ASP A 141 14.72 17.37 -10.81
N TYR A 142 14.70 16.99 -9.53
CA TYR A 142 14.32 15.63 -9.15
C TYR A 142 13.15 15.59 -8.18
N LYS A 143 12.35 14.54 -8.30
CA LYS A 143 11.25 14.21 -7.39
C LYS A 143 11.26 12.72 -7.09
N VAL A 144 11.17 12.38 -5.80
CA VAL A 144 10.95 11.01 -5.36
C VAL A 144 9.46 10.81 -5.07
N THR A 145 8.86 9.75 -5.62
CA THR A 145 7.43 9.44 -5.49
C THR A 145 7.22 7.95 -5.23
N ASP A 146 6.16 7.61 -4.52
CA ASP A 146 5.69 6.23 -4.27
C ASP A 146 4.65 5.79 -5.32
N LYS A 147 4.13 6.75 -6.11
CA LYS A 147 3.20 6.48 -7.21
C LYS A 147 3.94 5.98 -8.45
N LEU A 148 3.43 4.90 -9.02
CA LEU A 148 3.87 4.39 -10.33
C LEU A 148 3.80 5.50 -11.39
N PRO A 149 4.83 5.66 -12.23
CA PRO A 149 4.71 6.49 -13.42
C PRO A 149 3.66 5.88 -14.37
N GLU A 150 2.85 6.73 -15.02
CA GLU A 150 1.68 6.37 -15.86
C GLU A 150 1.92 5.32 -16.97
N PHE A 151 3.17 4.95 -17.25
CA PHE A 151 3.56 4.00 -18.30
C PHE A 151 3.97 2.62 -17.78
N ALA A 152 3.97 2.40 -16.47
CA ALA A 152 4.20 1.07 -15.90
C ALA A 152 2.87 0.32 -15.84
N ASP A 153 2.54 -0.40 -16.92
CA ASP A 153 1.33 -1.24 -17.05
C ASP A 153 1.33 -2.50 -16.16
N THR A 154 2.32 -2.62 -15.28
CA THR A 154 2.48 -3.75 -14.37
C THR A 154 2.29 -3.29 -12.94
N LYS A 155 1.56 -4.11 -12.15
CA LYS A 155 1.51 -4.00 -10.68
C LYS A 155 2.92 -4.23 -10.11
N LEU A 156 3.81 -3.25 -10.23
CA LEU A 156 5.09 -3.25 -9.55
C LEU A 156 4.81 -3.02 -8.06
N LYS A 157 5.56 -3.72 -7.21
CA LYS A 157 5.50 -3.52 -5.75
C LYS A 157 5.76 -2.04 -5.45
N PRO A 158 5.21 -1.49 -4.35
CA PRO A 158 5.58 -0.14 -3.91
C PRO A 158 7.10 -0.09 -3.71
N GLY A 159 7.75 0.68 -4.58
CA GLY A 159 9.17 1.04 -4.56
C GLY A 159 9.28 2.54 -4.78
N GLU A 160 10.34 3.17 -4.30
CA GLU A 160 10.51 4.61 -4.45
C GLU A 160 10.95 4.91 -5.90
N PHE A 161 10.16 5.70 -6.62
CA PHE A 161 10.43 6.11 -7.99
C PHE A 161 11.13 7.47 -7.98
N LEU A 162 12.12 7.62 -8.85
CA LEU A 162 12.81 8.87 -9.13
C LEU A 162 12.36 9.41 -10.49
N ILE A 163 11.84 10.63 -10.49
CA ILE A 163 11.52 11.38 -11.70
C ILE A 163 12.49 12.53 -11.81
N LEU A 164 13.21 12.60 -12.93
CA LEU A 164 14.12 13.68 -13.28
C LEU A 164 13.51 14.48 -14.42
N THR A 165 13.45 15.80 -14.30
CA THR A 165 12.89 16.67 -15.32
C THR A 165 13.82 17.85 -15.58
N ASN A 166 14.11 18.12 -16.85
CA ASN A 166 14.76 19.34 -17.30
C ASN A 166 13.90 20.00 -18.39
N LYS A 167 14.45 20.94 -19.16
CA LYS A 167 13.71 21.62 -20.23
C LYS A 167 13.44 20.76 -21.46
N SER A 168 14.22 19.70 -21.67
CA SER A 168 14.26 18.91 -22.91
C SER A 168 13.69 17.51 -22.75
N ASP A 169 13.73 16.94 -21.54
CA ASP A 169 13.43 15.53 -21.29
C ASP A 169 12.92 15.28 -19.86
N THR A 170 12.26 14.13 -19.69
CA THR A 170 11.85 13.58 -18.40
C THR A 170 12.29 12.13 -18.30
N LEU A 171 13.24 11.87 -17.40
CA LEU A 171 13.76 10.54 -17.13
C LEU A 171 13.08 9.94 -15.91
N LYS A 172 12.83 8.63 -15.96
CA LYS A 172 12.10 7.91 -14.91
C LYS A 172 12.90 6.69 -14.50
N TYR A 173 13.10 6.55 -13.19
CA TYR A 173 13.85 5.45 -12.60
C TYR A 173 13.13 4.82 -11.42
N GLU A 174 13.34 3.52 -11.22
CA GLU A 174 13.06 2.85 -9.96
C GLU A 174 14.32 2.93 -9.09
N ILE A 175 14.17 3.33 -7.82
CA ILE A 175 15.26 3.29 -6.85
C ILE A 175 15.31 1.87 -6.28
N LEU A 176 16.29 1.09 -6.74
CA LEU A 176 16.51 -0.27 -6.27
C LEU A 176 17.25 -0.31 -4.92
N GLY A 177 18.03 0.74 -4.63
CA GLY A 177 18.69 0.90 -3.34
C GLY A 177 19.53 2.17 -3.26
N TYR A 178 19.56 2.79 -2.09
CA TYR A 178 20.37 3.97 -1.78
C TYR A 178 20.93 3.86 -0.36
N ASN A 179 22.26 3.87 -0.22
CA ASN A 179 22.93 3.83 1.07
C ASN A 179 24.24 4.64 1.06
N LYS A 180 25.12 4.47 2.06
CA LYS A 180 26.37 5.25 2.17
C LYS A 180 27.42 4.90 1.11
N GLU A 181 27.28 3.77 0.43
CA GLU A 181 28.27 3.20 -0.49
C GLU A 181 27.74 3.14 -1.93
N PHE A 182 26.45 2.84 -2.11
CA PHE A 182 25.85 2.54 -3.41
C PHE A 182 24.55 3.30 -3.66
N LEU A 183 24.34 3.64 -4.94
CA LEU A 183 23.09 4.12 -5.51
C LEU A 183 22.75 3.24 -6.73
N ASN A 184 21.64 2.53 -6.66
CA ASN A 184 21.18 1.60 -7.69
C ASN A 184 19.85 2.08 -8.28
N LEU A 185 19.83 2.30 -9.59
CA LEU A 185 18.68 2.82 -10.32
C LEU A 185 18.34 1.90 -11.49
N MET A 186 17.06 1.68 -11.75
CA MET A 186 16.60 0.99 -12.96
C MET A 186 15.87 1.98 -13.87
N TYR A 187 16.33 2.12 -15.12
CA TYR A 187 15.72 3.03 -16.09
C TYR A 187 14.46 2.43 -16.73
N PHE A 188 13.29 3.04 -16.54
CA PHE A 188 11.99 2.47 -16.95
C PHE A 188 11.85 2.10 -18.43
N PRO A 189 12.30 2.92 -19.39
CA PRO A 189 12.11 2.61 -20.81
C PRO A 189 12.86 1.37 -21.31
N ARG A 190 13.91 0.93 -20.61
CA ARG A 190 14.79 -0.16 -21.07
C ARG A 190 15.04 -1.25 -20.03
N GLY A 191 14.70 -1.03 -18.76
CA GLY A 191 15.01 -1.94 -17.66
C GLY A 191 16.51 -2.02 -17.32
N ASN A 192 17.34 -1.12 -17.86
CA ASN A 192 18.77 -1.12 -17.60
C ASN A 192 19.04 -0.71 -16.15
N ILE A 193 19.87 -1.47 -15.45
CA ILE A 193 20.32 -1.16 -14.09
C ILE A 193 21.62 -0.36 -14.17
N LEU A 194 21.61 0.79 -13.52
CA LEU A 194 22.73 1.69 -13.31
C LEU A 194 23.14 1.57 -11.84
N THR A 195 24.41 1.23 -11.62
CA THR A 195 24.99 1.08 -10.28
C THR A 195 26.07 2.11 -10.13
N TYR A 196 25.93 2.97 -9.14
CA TYR A 196 26.91 4.00 -8.82
C TYR A 196 27.54 3.75 -7.46
N LYS A 197 28.85 4.01 -7.37
CA LYS A 197 29.60 4.05 -6.13
C LYS A 197 29.82 5.50 -5.72
N LYS A 198 29.74 5.76 -4.43
CA LYS A 198 30.07 7.08 -3.90
C LYS A 198 31.54 7.43 -4.23
N GLU A 199 31.78 8.62 -4.79
CA GLU A 199 33.13 9.13 -4.97
C GLU A 199 33.77 9.35 -3.60
N LYS A 200 35.01 8.88 -3.43
CA LYS A 200 35.74 8.94 -2.15
C LYS A 200 36.32 10.32 -1.89
#